data_AF-A0A2E8KAF2-F1
#
_entry.id   AF-A0A2E8KAF2-F1
#
_cell.length_a   1.000
_cell.length_b   1.000
_cell.length_c   1.000
_cell.angle_alpha   90.00
_cell.angle_beta   90.00
_cell.angle_gamma   90.00
#
_symmetry.space_group_name_H-M   'P 1'
#
loop_
_entity.id
_entity.type
_entity.pdbx_description
1 polymer ?
#
loop_
_entity_poly.entity_id
_entity_poly.type
_entity_poly.pdbx_seq_one_letter_code
_entity_poly.pdbx_strand_id
1 'polypeptide(L)'
;MKPLVFGLCYQCIYRAGSIRVYQTILNDVRRHLEAVNALIEANGWLVGDHLSFADIAVAAMFFVINRAVEGAEMLDEFPTIRHWQRRVDELTL
;
A
#
# COMPACT_ATOMS: atom_id res chain seq x y z
N MET A 1 -46.60 -21.12 12.51
CA MET A 1 -45.53 -21.30 11.50
C MET A 1 -45.05 -19.93 11.05
N LYS A 2 -43.91 -19.43 11.54
CA LYS A 2 -43.19 -18.26 11.00
C LYS A 2 -41.69 -18.43 11.31
N PRO A 3 -40.81 -18.51 10.30
CA PRO A 3 -39.38 -18.30 10.53
C PRO A 3 -38.84 -17.26 9.53
N LEU A 4 -38.74 -15.99 9.92
CA LEU A 4 -38.02 -14.97 9.13
C LEU A 4 -37.51 -13.84 10.04
N VAL A 5 -36.46 -14.07 10.84
CA VAL A 5 -35.66 -12.96 11.43
C VAL A 5 -34.16 -13.27 11.54
N PHE A 6 -33.70 -14.51 11.37
CA PHE A 6 -32.29 -14.87 11.59
C PHE A 6 -31.34 -14.69 10.37
N GLY A 7 -31.84 -14.31 9.20
CA GLY A 7 -31.03 -14.20 7.97
C GLY A 7 -30.36 -12.84 7.71
N LEU A 8 -30.92 -11.73 8.24
CA LEU A 8 -30.42 -10.38 7.96
C LEU A 8 -29.17 -10.03 8.78
N CYS A 9 -28.99 -10.63 9.95
CA CYS A 9 -27.84 -10.34 10.82
C CYS A 9 -26.53 -10.92 10.26
N TYR A 10 -26.57 -12.12 9.68
CA TYR A 10 -25.37 -12.81 9.18
C TYR A 10 -24.77 -12.13 7.94
N GLN A 11 -25.62 -11.72 6.98
CA GLN A 11 -25.17 -11.01 5.78
C GLN A 11 -24.57 -9.63 6.10
N CYS A 12 -25.15 -8.92 7.08
CA CYS A 12 -24.64 -7.64 7.56
C CYS A 12 -23.31 -7.78 8.30
N ILE A 13 -23.13 -8.81 9.14
CA ILE A 13 -21.86 -9.08 9.83
C ILE A 13 -20.77 -9.48 8.82
N TYR A 14 -21.06 -10.34 7.84
CA TYR A 14 -20.08 -10.73 6.82
C TYR A 14 -19.69 -9.56 5.90
N ARG A 15 -20.64 -8.73 5.44
CA ARG A 15 -20.32 -7.50 4.69
C ARG A 15 -19.55 -6.50 5.53
N ALA A 16 -19.97 -6.25 6.77
CA ALA A 16 -19.28 -5.31 7.67
C ALA A 16 -17.87 -5.79 8.03
N GLY A 17 -17.67 -7.11 8.17
CA GLY A 17 -16.36 -7.74 8.36
C GLY A 17 -15.45 -7.51 7.17
N SER A 18 -15.95 -7.73 5.95
CA SER A 18 -15.19 -7.49 4.70
C SER A 18 -14.84 -6.01 4.52
N ILE A 19 -15.74 -5.09 4.86
CA ILE A 19 -15.49 -3.65 4.77
C ILE A 19 -14.43 -3.21 5.79
N ARG A 20 -14.48 -3.72 7.02
CA ARG A 20 -13.46 -3.42 8.04
C ARG A 20 -12.08 -3.92 7.62
N VAL A 21 -11.99 -5.16 7.13
CA VAL A 21 -10.72 -5.73 6.65
C VAL A 21 -10.16 -4.92 5.48
N TYR A 22 -11.01 -4.53 4.53
CA TYR A 22 -10.61 -3.68 3.41
C TYR A 22 -10.04 -2.33 3.88
N GLN A 23 -10.74 -1.64 4.79
CA GLN A 23 -10.27 -0.38 5.35
C GLN A 23 -8.97 -0.54 6.16
N THR A 24 -8.81 -1.65 6.89
CA THR A 24 -7.57 -1.97 7.58
C THR A 24 -6.40 -2.13 6.59
N ILE A 25 -6.61 -2.86 5.49
CA ILE A 25 -5.58 -3.03 4.46
C ILE A 25 -5.19 -1.68 3.84
N LEU A 26 -6.18 -0.84 3.50
CA LEU A 26 -5.93 0.50 2.97
C LEU A 26 -5.12 1.38 3.93
N ASN A 27 -5.45 1.33 5.23
CA ASN A 27 -4.71 2.07 6.25
C ASN A 27 -3.28 1.55 6.42
N ASP A 28 -3.07 0.23 6.36
CA ASP A 28 -1.74 -0.36 6.46
C ASP A 28 -0.88 -0.02 5.23
N VAL A 29 -1.46 -0.04 4.02
CA VAL A 29 -0.78 0.45 2.81
C VAL A 29 -0.40 1.91 2.98
N ARG A 30 -1.33 2.79 3.37
CA ARG A 30 -1.03 4.21 3.57
C ARG A 30 0.09 4.44 4.59
N ARG A 31 0.00 3.81 5.76
CA ARG A 31 1.05 3.91 6.80
C ARG A 31 2.41 3.46 6.27
N HIS A 32 2.42 2.43 5.43
CA HIS A 32 3.65 1.94 4.81
C HIS A 32 4.21 2.93 3.79
N LEU A 33 3.37 3.53 2.95
CA LEU A 33 3.78 4.59 2.02
C LEU A 33 4.35 5.80 2.77
N GLU A 34 3.68 6.27 3.83
CA GLU A 34 4.15 7.37 4.67
C GLU A 34 5.53 7.08 5.29
N ALA A 35 5.72 5.87 5.83
CA ALA A 35 6.98 5.46 6.42
C ALA A 35 8.12 5.40 5.38
N VAL A 36 7.86 4.82 4.21
CA VAL A 36 8.83 4.73 3.12
C VAL A 36 9.17 6.13 2.58
N ASN A 37 8.16 6.99 2.40
CA ASN A 37 8.36 8.37 1.98
C ASN A 37 9.29 9.12 2.95
N ALA A 38 9.03 9.02 4.26
CA ALA A 38 9.84 9.66 5.28
C ALA A 38 11.29 9.16 5.29
N LEU A 39 11.51 7.85 5.08
CA LEU A 39 12.87 7.29 5.00
C LEU A 39 13.63 7.80 3.77
N ILE A 40 12.96 7.88 2.62
CA ILE A 40 13.55 8.39 1.37
C ILE A 40 13.83 9.89 1.48
N GLU A 41 12.93 10.68 2.06
CA GLU A 41 13.14 12.12 2.27
C GLU A 41 14.34 12.40 3.18
N ALA A 42 14.54 11.58 4.20
CA ALA A 42 15.65 11.74 5.14
C ALA A 42 17.01 11.32 4.54
N ASN A 43 17.05 10.20 3.79
CA ASN A 43 18.30 9.54 3.43
C ASN A 43 18.56 9.42 1.93
N GLY A 44 17.57 9.68 1.08
CA GLY A 44 17.64 9.51 -0.37
C GLY A 44 17.52 8.06 -0.86
N TRP A 45 17.88 7.07 -0.04
CA TRP A 45 17.71 5.62 -0.23
C TRP A 45 17.13 5.00 1.04
N LEU A 46 16.60 3.78 0.95
CA LEU A 46 15.99 3.13 2.12
C LEU A 46 16.99 2.74 3.20
N VAL A 47 18.23 2.40 2.80
CA VAL A 47 19.31 2.02 3.71
C VAL A 47 20.63 2.56 3.20
N GLY A 48 21.38 3.27 4.05
CA GLY A 48 22.68 3.83 3.69
C GLY A 48 22.58 5.00 2.71
N ASP A 49 23.59 5.16 1.87
CA ASP A 49 23.78 6.29 0.95
C ASP A 49 23.78 5.89 -0.54
N HIS A 50 23.47 4.63 -0.84
CA HIS A 50 23.45 4.06 -2.19
C HIS A 50 22.29 3.08 -2.38
N LEU A 51 22.02 2.71 -3.64
CA LEU A 51 21.03 1.68 -3.98
C LEU A 51 21.36 0.37 -3.26
N SER A 52 20.38 -0.18 -2.55
CA SER A 52 20.52 -1.45 -1.82
C SER A 52 19.44 -2.46 -2.20
N PHE A 53 19.57 -3.70 -1.70
CA PHE A 53 18.50 -4.70 -1.82
C PHE A 53 17.18 -4.25 -1.18
N ALA A 54 17.22 -3.38 -0.17
CA ALA A 54 16.01 -2.84 0.43
C ALA A 54 15.22 -2.03 -0.60
N ASP A 55 15.91 -1.22 -1.40
CA ASP A 55 15.27 -0.37 -2.40
C ASP A 55 14.61 -1.20 -3.50
N ILE A 56 15.32 -2.20 -4.02
CA ILE A 56 14.83 -3.08 -5.08
C ILE A 56 13.59 -3.86 -4.61
N ALA A 57 13.63 -4.40 -3.40
CA ALA A 57 12.52 -5.19 -2.84
C ALA A 57 11.26 -4.33 -2.65
N VAL A 58 11.40 -3.13 -2.09
CA VAL A 58 10.27 -2.22 -1.86
C VAL A 58 9.74 -1.63 -3.17
N ALA A 59 10.62 -1.31 -4.13
CA ALA A 59 10.19 -0.84 -5.45
C ALA A 59 9.37 -1.90 -6.19
N ALA A 60 9.80 -3.17 -6.14
CA ALA A 60 9.04 -4.29 -6.70
C ALA A 60 7.68 -4.49 -6.01
N MET A 61 7.60 -4.31 -4.69
CA MET A 61 6.34 -4.33 -3.96
C MET A 61 5.41 -3.19 -4.40
N PHE A 62 5.94 -1.97 -4.55
CA PHE A 62 5.15 -0.81 -4.98
C PHE A 62 4.69 -0.95 -6.43
N PHE A 63 5.47 -1.58 -7.30
CA PHE A 63 5.02 -1.94 -8.64
C PHE A 63 3.73 -2.78 -8.61
N VAL A 64 3.62 -3.71 -7.68
CA VAL A 64 2.40 -4.53 -7.51
C VAL A 64 1.26 -3.70 -6.90
N ILE A 65 1.51 -2.91 -5.85
CA ILE A 65 0.50 -2.04 -5.22
C ILE A 65 -0.11 -1.07 -6.25
N ASN A 66 0.72 -0.51 -7.13
CA ASN A 66 0.32 0.43 -8.17
C ASN A 66 -0.63 -0.18 -9.23
N ARG A 67 -0.82 -1.51 -9.24
CA ARG A 67 -1.77 -2.19 -10.15
C ARG A 67 -3.16 -2.32 -9.56
N ALA A 68 -3.33 -2.06 -8.26
CA ALA A 68 -4.64 -1.87 -7.64
C ALA A 68 -5.07 -0.41 -7.79
N VAL A 69 -6.36 -0.15 -8.03
CA VAL A 69 -6.89 1.21 -8.25
C VAL A 69 -6.59 2.10 -7.04
N GLU A 70 -6.90 1.61 -5.84
CA GLU A 70 -6.69 2.34 -4.59
C GLU A 70 -5.20 2.54 -4.29
N GLY A 71 -4.37 1.57 -4.64
CA GLY A 71 -2.92 1.66 -4.47
C GLY A 71 -2.28 2.69 -5.41
N ALA A 72 -2.73 2.74 -6.66
CA ALA A 72 -2.31 3.75 -7.63
C ALA A 72 -2.69 5.16 -7.18
N GLU A 73 -3.96 5.35 -6.78
CA GLU A 73 -4.46 6.63 -6.28
C GLU A 73 -3.67 7.10 -5.06
N MET A 74 -3.41 6.23 -4.08
CA MET A 74 -2.61 6.59 -2.91
C MET A 74 -1.17 6.92 -3.26
N LEU A 75 -0.52 6.15 -4.13
CA LEU A 75 0.88 6.38 -4.50
C LEU A 75 1.08 7.70 -5.27
N ASP A 76 0.07 8.18 -6.00
CA ASP A 76 0.12 9.48 -6.69
C ASP A 76 0.18 10.66 -5.72
N GLU A 77 -0.19 10.46 -4.45
CA GLU A 77 -0.04 11.45 -3.37
C GLU A 77 1.44 11.61 -2.92
N PHE A 78 2.35 10.70 -3.30
CA PHE A 78 3.75 10.66 -2.83
C PHE A 78 4.77 10.87 -3.97
N PRO A 79 5.01 12.12 -4.42
CA PRO A 79 5.94 12.41 -5.51
C PRO A 79 7.40 12.02 -5.20
N THR A 80 7.82 12.04 -3.93
CA THR A 80 9.16 11.60 -3.53
C THR A 80 9.36 10.12 -3.82
N ILE A 81 8.36 9.28 -3.52
CA ILE A 81 8.36 7.86 -3.86
C ILE A 81 8.46 7.68 -5.38
N ARG A 82 7.68 8.44 -6.17
CA ARG A 82 7.72 8.36 -7.65
C ARG A 82 9.10 8.71 -8.22
N HIS A 83 9.76 9.73 -7.65
CA HIS A 83 11.11 10.10 -8.05
C HIS A 83 12.14 9.03 -7.66
N TRP A 84 12.03 8.48 -6.46
CA TRP A 84 12.90 7.39 -6.01
C TRP A 84 12.71 6.11 -6.84
N GLN A 85 11.49 5.71 -7.19
CA GLN A 85 11.23 4.55 -8.06
C GLN A 85 11.93 4.69 -9.42
N ARG A 86 11.86 5.88 -10.04
CA ARG A 86 12.58 6.15 -11.30
C ARG A 86 14.09 5.98 -11.16
N ARG A 87 14.67 6.44 -10.05
CA ARG A 87 16.10 6.25 -9.76
C ARG A 87 16.46 4.78 -9.57
N VAL A 88 15.57 3.98 -8.96
CA VAL A 88 15.77 2.52 -8.85
C VAL A 88 15.73 1.88 -10.23
N ASP A 89 14.75 2.23 -11.07
CA ASP A 89 14.62 1.70 -12.43
C ASP A 89 15.86 2.04 -13.27
N GLU A 90 16.32 3.30 -13.26
CA GLU A 90 17.53 3.76 -13.99
C GLU A 90 18.81 3.00 -13.63
N LEU A 91 18.89 2.42 -12.44
CA LEU A 91 20.06 1.68 -11.95
C LEU A 91 19.90 0.15 -12.09
N THR A 92 18.72 -0.35 -12.47
CA THR A 92 18.42 -1.79 -12.48
C THR A 92 17.85 -2.31 -13.81
N LEU A 93 17.47 -1.44 -14.74
CA LEU A 93 16.94 -1.76 -16.07
C LEU A 93 17.79 -1.11 -17.17
#